data_AF-A0A525IMW8-F1
#
_entry.id   AF-A0A525IMW8-F1
#
_cell.length_a   1.000
_cell.length_b   1.000
_cell.length_c   1.000
_cell.angle_alpha   90.00
_cell.angle_beta   90.00
_cell.angle_gamma   90.00
#
_symmetry.space_group_name_H-M   'P 1'
#
loop_
_entity.id
_entity.type
_entity.pdbx_description
1 polymer ?
#
loop_
_entity_poly.entity_id
_entity_poly.type
_entity_poly.pdbx_seq_one_letter_code
_entity_poly.pdbx_strand_id
1 'polypeptide(L)'
;MLGSKEALAGMMEWSEPVVFDCLNEAYSHRVDNQTRACALARRHAQQWRALIAGEADRFEELRREFLAELGAESLDNGCLVEADVRVLAELYEIAMARFGRRARVADAYRQALREIAAKLAPTGKRAAA
;
A
#
# COMPACT_ATOMS: atom_id res chain seq x y z
N MET A 1 8.24 14.63 20.38
CA MET A 1 7.96 13.16 20.38
C MET A 1 7.58 12.84 18.94
N LEU A 2 8.27 11.92 18.25
CA LEU A 2 7.91 11.60 16.87
C LEU A 2 6.61 10.79 16.91
N GLY A 3 5.48 11.38 16.52
CA GLY A 3 4.20 10.69 16.44
C GLY A 3 4.08 9.89 15.14
N SER A 4 2.98 9.14 15.01
CA SER A 4 2.71 8.38 13.78
C SER A 4 2.57 9.29 12.56
N LYS A 5 2.06 10.52 12.73
CA LYS A 5 1.95 11.52 11.66
C LYS A 5 3.32 11.93 11.12
N GLU A 6 4.30 12.19 11.98
CA GLU A 6 5.65 12.54 11.55
C GLU A 6 6.38 11.35 10.90
N ALA A 7 6.10 10.12 11.35
CA ALA A 7 6.61 8.91 10.71
C ALA A 7 5.99 8.69 9.31
N LEU A 8 4.70 8.97 9.13
CA LEU A 8 4.05 8.93 7.82
C LEU A 8 4.62 10.00 6.87
N ALA A 9 4.81 11.23 7.34
CA ALA A 9 5.44 12.28 6.55
C ALA A 9 6.86 11.87 6.10
N GLY A 10 7.67 11.32 7.03
CA GLY A 10 8.99 10.78 6.70
C GLY A 10 8.95 9.55 5.78
N MET A 11 7.89 8.74 5.83
CA MET A 11 7.68 7.59 4.93
C MET A 11 7.50 8.04 3.48
N MET A 12 6.71 9.09 3.25
CA MET A 12 6.46 9.61 1.89
C MET A 12 7.73 9.98 1.13
N GLU A 13 8.79 10.41 1.83
CA GLU A 13 10.05 10.82 1.20
C GLU A 13 10.80 9.68 0.49
N TRP A 14 10.51 8.43 0.84
CA TRP A 14 11.26 7.27 0.33
C TRP A 14 10.39 6.09 -0.10
N SER A 15 9.12 6.03 0.29
CA SER A 15 8.27 4.86 0.02
C SER A 15 7.80 4.78 -1.43
N GLU A 16 7.66 5.89 -2.14
CA GLU A 16 7.10 5.92 -3.50
C GLU A 16 7.79 4.97 -4.50
N PRO A 17 9.13 4.98 -4.67
CA PRO A 17 9.78 4.01 -5.56
C PRO A 17 9.61 2.56 -5.09
N VAL A 18 9.72 2.30 -3.79
CA VAL A 18 9.58 0.94 -3.21
C VAL A 18 8.19 0.37 -3.46
N VAL A 19 7.16 1.17 -3.20
CA VAL A 19 5.76 0.83 -3.43
C VAL A 19 5.57 0.48 -4.90
N PHE A 20 6.03 1.35 -5.81
CA PHE A 20 5.88 1.11 -7.24
C PHE A 20 6.58 -0.17 -7.70
N ASP A 21 7.83 -0.40 -7.29
CA ASP A 21 8.61 -1.58 -7.71
C ASP A 21 7.94 -2.87 -7.22
N CYS A 22 7.51 -2.93 -5.96
CA CYS A 22 6.80 -4.06 -5.39
C CYS A 22 5.50 -4.36 -6.14
N LEU A 23 4.72 -3.32 -6.47
CA LEU A 23 3.46 -3.46 -7.18
C LEU A 23 3.69 -3.88 -8.64
N ASN A 24 4.68 -3.29 -9.31
CA ASN A 24 5.01 -3.63 -10.69
C ASN A 24 5.44 -5.08 -10.80
N GLU A 25 6.28 -5.56 -9.88
CA GLU A 25 6.64 -6.98 -9.82
C GLU A 25 5.41 -7.87 -9.58
N ALA A 26 4.57 -7.52 -8.59
CA ALA A 26 3.37 -8.27 -8.27
C ALA A 26 2.38 -8.40 -9.46
N TYR A 27 2.19 -7.33 -10.24
CA TYR A 27 1.31 -7.38 -11.41
C TYR A 27 1.96 -8.03 -12.63
N SER A 28 3.27 -7.87 -12.82
CA SER A 28 3.99 -8.47 -13.96
C SER A 28 3.96 -10.00 -13.93
N HIS A 29 3.83 -10.61 -12.74
CA HIS A 29 3.64 -12.05 -12.61
C HIS A 29 2.23 -12.56 -12.94
N ARG A 30 1.25 -11.66 -13.04
CA ARG A 30 -0.17 -12.01 -13.21
C ARG A 30 -0.76 -11.55 -14.53
N VAL A 31 -0.10 -10.62 -15.21
CA VAL A 31 -0.57 -10.02 -16.45
C VAL A 31 0.51 -10.17 -17.51
N ASP A 32 0.18 -10.80 -18.63
CA ASP A 32 1.12 -11.07 -19.73
C ASP A 32 1.63 -9.78 -20.41
N ASN A 33 0.84 -8.70 -20.33
CA ASN A 33 1.19 -7.42 -20.93
C ASN A 33 1.90 -6.51 -19.92
N GLN A 34 3.21 -6.35 -20.07
CA GLN A 34 4.05 -5.52 -19.20
C GLN A 34 3.59 -4.05 -19.12
N THR A 35 3.12 -3.48 -20.23
CA THR A 35 2.58 -2.11 -20.25
C THR A 35 1.33 -2.00 -19.37
N ARG A 36 0.49 -3.04 -19.38
CA ARG A 36 -0.70 -3.13 -18.53
C ARG A 36 -0.34 -3.33 -17.06
N ALA A 37 0.61 -4.23 -16.76
CA ALA A 37 1.11 -4.43 -15.39
C ALA A 37 1.65 -3.12 -14.79
N CYS A 38 2.43 -2.37 -15.56
CA CYS A 38 2.94 -1.05 -15.17
C CYS A 38 1.80 -0.04 -14.92
N ALA A 39 0.77 -0.03 -15.77
CA ALA A 39 -0.40 0.84 -15.57
C ALA A 39 -1.15 0.51 -14.27
N LEU A 40 -1.40 -0.78 -13.99
CA LEU A 40 -2.02 -1.23 -12.74
C LEU A 40 -1.17 -0.85 -11.52
N ALA A 41 0.15 -1.06 -11.60
CA ALA A 41 1.08 -0.69 -10.53
C ALA A 41 1.05 0.82 -10.24
N ARG A 42 1.01 1.68 -11.27
CA ARG A 42 0.89 3.14 -11.08
C ARG A 42 -0.41 3.53 -10.40
N ARG A 43 -1.55 2.95 -10.83
CA ARG A 43 -2.86 3.23 -10.24
C ARG A 43 -2.94 2.76 -8.80
N HIS A 44 -2.34 1.61 -8.48
CA HIS A 44 -2.29 1.10 -7.12
C HIS A 44 -1.31 1.91 -6.24
N ALA A 45 -0.17 2.36 -6.78
CA ALA A 45 0.76 3.25 -6.07
C ALA A 45 0.12 4.61 -5.71
N GLN A 46 -0.81 5.12 -6.52
CA GLN A 46 -1.59 6.33 -6.20
C GLN A 46 -2.47 6.14 -4.95
N GLN A 47 -3.05 4.95 -4.76
CA GLN A 47 -3.83 4.64 -3.55
C GLN A 47 -2.92 4.67 -2.33
N TRP A 48 -1.75 4.02 -2.42
CA TRP A 48 -0.74 4.03 -1.36
C TRP A 48 -0.26 5.44 -1.01
N ARG A 49 -0.04 6.29 -2.02
CA ARG A 49 0.31 7.70 -1.80
C ARG A 49 -0.76 8.44 -1.00
N ALA A 50 -2.03 8.34 -1.43
CA ALA A 50 -3.15 8.94 -0.71
C ALA A 50 -3.27 8.41 0.72
N LEU A 51 -3.05 7.11 0.91
CA LEU A 51 -3.12 6.44 2.20
C LEU A 51 -2.05 6.93 3.18
N ILE A 52 -0.80 7.03 2.73
CA ILE A 52 0.33 7.52 3.54
C ILE A 52 0.18 9.03 3.82
N ALA A 53 -0.33 9.79 2.85
CA ALA A 53 -0.64 11.22 3.01
C ALA A 53 -1.82 11.49 3.98
N GLY A 54 -2.57 10.44 4.37
CA GLY A 54 -3.74 10.57 5.24
C GLY A 54 -5.01 11.05 4.53
N GLU A 55 -5.03 11.03 3.20
CA GLU A 55 -6.15 11.45 2.34
C GLU A 55 -7.18 10.31 2.22
N ALA A 56 -7.90 10.02 3.30
CA ALA A 56 -8.81 8.87 3.38
C ALA A 56 -9.88 8.85 2.28
N ASP A 57 -10.55 9.97 2.02
CA ASP A 57 -11.60 10.06 1.00
C ASP A 57 -11.05 9.79 -0.40
N ARG A 58 -9.84 10.32 -0.68
CA ARG A 58 -9.15 10.11 -1.96
C ARG A 58 -8.69 8.68 -2.13
N PHE A 59 -8.19 8.05 -1.06
CA PHE A 59 -7.84 6.63 -1.05
C PHE A 59 -9.06 5.76 -1.39
N GLU A 60 -10.20 5.98 -0.75
CA GLU A 60 -11.43 5.22 -0.99
C GLU A 60 -11.97 5.41 -2.41
N GLU A 61 -11.89 6.64 -2.95
CA GLU A 61 -12.23 6.91 -4.35
C GLU A 61 -11.35 6.13 -5.32
N LEU A 62 -10.02 6.23 -5.17
CA LEU A 62 -9.05 5.53 -6.01
C LEU A 62 -9.20 4.01 -5.91
N ARG A 63 -9.47 3.48 -4.70
CA ARG A 63 -9.68 2.06 -4.47
C ARG A 63 -10.93 1.55 -5.18
N ARG A 64 -12.04 2.30 -5.14
CA ARG A 64 -13.27 1.93 -5.87
C ARG A 64 -13.07 1.93 -7.38
N GLU A 65 -12.43 2.96 -7.93
CA GLU A 65 -12.10 3.02 -9.37
C GLU A 65 -11.23 1.82 -9.78
N PHE A 66 -10.23 1.50 -8.96
CA PHE A 66 -9.30 0.42 -9.26
C PHE A 66 -9.95 -0.96 -9.19
N LEU A 67 -10.82 -1.20 -8.20
CA LEU A 67 -11.57 -2.47 -8.10
C LEU A 67 -12.51 -2.66 -9.31
N ALA A 68 -13.13 -1.59 -9.81
CA ALA A 68 -13.93 -1.65 -11.03
C ALA A 68 -13.08 -2.03 -12.26
N GLU A 69 -11.85 -1.52 -12.35
CA GLU A 69 -10.89 -1.86 -13.41
C GLU A 69 -10.40 -3.31 -13.30
N LEU A 70 -10.08 -3.79 -12.09
CA LEU A 70 -9.63 -5.17 -11.87
C LEU A 70 -10.69 -6.20 -12.25
N GLY A 71 -11.97 -5.90 -12.01
CA GLY A 71 -13.09 -6.77 -12.40
C GLY A 71 -13.16 -7.01 -13.91
N ALA A 72 -12.68 -6.06 -14.74
CA ALA A 72 -12.61 -6.24 -16.19
C ALA A 72 -11.44 -7.16 -16.62
N GLU A 73 -10.42 -7.33 -15.77
CA GLU A 73 -9.18 -8.07 -16.05
C GLU A 73 -9.19 -9.50 -15.47
N SER A 74 -10.32 -9.96 -14.92
CA SER A 74 -10.41 -11.24 -14.19
C SER A 74 -9.41 -11.36 -13.01
N LEU A 75 -8.89 -10.23 -12.53
CA LEU A 75 -8.08 -10.15 -11.32
C LEU A 75 -9.01 -10.01 -10.12
N ASP A 76 -8.86 -10.88 -9.14
CA ASP A 76 -9.68 -10.86 -7.94
C ASP A 76 -9.11 -9.95 -6.85
N ASN A 77 -9.90 -9.74 -5.80
CA ASN A 77 -9.48 -8.98 -4.62
C ASN A 77 -8.33 -9.68 -3.87
N GLY A 78 -8.12 -10.98 -4.05
CA GLY A 78 -7.00 -11.71 -3.47
C GLY A 78 -5.66 -11.18 -4.01
N CYS A 79 -5.58 -10.93 -5.31
CA CYS A 79 -4.40 -10.36 -5.95
C CYS A 79 -4.03 -8.98 -5.38
N LEU A 80 -5.04 -8.16 -5.07
CA LEU A 80 -4.85 -6.84 -4.44
C LEU A 80 -4.26 -7.00 -3.04
N VAL A 81 -4.88 -7.84 -2.21
CA VAL A 81 -4.45 -8.09 -0.83
C VAL A 81 -3.02 -8.65 -0.77
N GLU A 82 -2.68 -9.57 -1.67
CA GLU A 82 -1.32 -10.11 -1.76
C GLU A 82 -0.28 -9.04 -2.12
N ALA A 83 -0.61 -8.14 -3.05
CA ALA A 83 0.24 -7.02 -3.41
C ALA A 83 0.42 -6.04 -2.24
N ASP A 84 -0.67 -5.73 -1.51
CA ASP A 84 -0.63 -4.86 -0.34
C ASP A 84 0.22 -5.44 0.81
N VAL A 85 0.07 -6.74 1.08
CA VAL A 85 0.88 -7.45 2.08
C VAL A 85 2.35 -7.39 1.73
N ARG A 86 2.70 -7.55 0.44
CA ARG A 86 4.08 -7.45 -0.03
C ARG A 86 4.66 -6.06 0.19
N VAL A 87 3.92 -5.01 -0.19
CA VAL A 87 4.35 -3.63 0.02
C VAL A 87 4.53 -3.33 1.52
N LEU A 88 3.57 -3.74 2.37
CA LEU A 88 3.65 -3.57 3.82
C LEU A 88 4.91 -4.21 4.41
N ALA A 89 5.21 -5.44 4.00
CA ALA A 89 6.38 -6.16 4.46
C ALA A 89 7.69 -5.45 4.06
N GLU A 90 7.79 -5.01 2.81
CA GLU A 90 8.97 -4.32 2.31
C GLU A 90 9.20 -2.97 3.02
N LEU A 91 8.15 -2.17 3.19
CA LEU A 91 8.24 -0.91 3.93
C LEU A 91 8.64 -1.13 5.40
N TYR A 92 8.16 -2.21 6.02
CA TYR A 92 8.53 -2.57 7.38
C TYR A 92 10.03 -2.93 7.48
N GLU A 93 10.52 -3.81 6.60
CA GLU A 93 11.92 -4.22 6.58
C GLU A 93 12.86 -3.01 6.38
N ILE A 94 12.55 -2.14 5.42
CA ILE A 94 13.32 -0.92 5.18
C ILE A 94 13.31 0.00 6.40
N ALA A 95 12.15 0.21 7.02
CA ALA A 95 12.06 1.05 8.21
C ALA A 95 12.88 0.47 9.38
N MET A 96 12.86 -0.84 9.59
CA MET A 96 13.62 -1.51 10.65
C MET A 96 15.12 -1.52 10.36
N ALA A 97 15.52 -1.74 9.11
CA ALA A 97 16.92 -1.66 8.69
C ALA A 97 17.49 -0.25 8.90
N ARG A 98 16.73 0.80 8.53
CA ARG A 98 17.18 2.19 8.60
C ARG A 98 17.13 2.77 10.02
N PHE A 99 16.11 2.43 10.80
CA PHE A 99 15.82 3.09 12.08
C PHE A 99 15.85 2.18 13.30
N GLY A 100 16.11 0.87 13.15
CA GLY A 100 16.04 -0.11 14.23
C GLY A 100 16.95 0.17 15.42
N ARG A 101 18.10 0.85 15.20
CA ARG A 101 19.01 1.27 16.29
C ARG A 101 18.45 2.43 17.14
N ARG A 102 17.38 3.09 16.68
CA ARG A 102 16.69 4.19 17.36
C ARG A 102 15.30 3.71 17.76
N ALA A 103 15.21 2.99 18.89
CA ALA A 103 13.99 2.33 19.36
C ALA A 103 12.71 3.18 19.22
N ARG A 104 12.76 4.45 19.62
CA ARG A 104 11.63 5.38 19.53
C ARG A 104 11.19 5.70 18.10
N VAL A 105 12.13 5.85 17.18
CA VAL A 105 11.82 6.12 15.76
C VAL A 105 11.27 4.87 15.11
N ALA A 106 11.86 3.70 15.40
CA ALA A 106 11.35 2.42 14.95
C ALA A 106 9.91 2.18 15.44
N ASP A 107 9.59 2.48 16.71
CA ASP A 107 8.23 2.38 17.24
C ASP A 107 7.22 3.27 16.49
N ALA A 108 7.59 4.51 16.18
CA ALA A 108 6.72 5.41 15.42
C ALA A 108 6.42 4.87 14.01
N TYR A 109 7.42 4.33 13.30
CA TYR A 109 7.20 3.68 12.00
C TYR A 109 6.38 2.39 12.12
N ARG A 110 6.60 1.57 13.14
CA ARG A 110 5.78 0.37 13.40
C ARG A 110 4.32 0.74 13.64
N GLN A 111 4.06 1.79 14.40
CA GLN A 111 2.72 2.29 14.66
C GLN A 111 2.06 2.83 13.38
N ALA A 112 2.78 3.63 12.59
CA ALA A 112 2.29 4.13 11.30
C ALA A 112 1.95 3.00 10.31
N LEU A 113 2.80 1.99 10.19
CA LEU A 113 2.54 0.84 9.32
C LEU A 113 1.36 -0.01 9.78
N ARG A 114 1.14 -0.14 11.10
CA ARG A 114 -0.07 -0.78 11.66
C ARG A 114 -1.34 0.00 11.32
N GLU A 115 -1.28 1.33 11.40
CA GLU A 115 -2.41 2.20 11.02
C GLU A 115 -2.74 2.09 9.52
N ILE A 116 -1.72 1.99 8.66
CA ILE A 116 -1.89 1.72 7.23
C ILE A 116 -2.53 0.34 7.01
N ALA A 117 -1.98 -0.71 7.64
CA ALA A 117 -2.49 -2.08 7.48
C ALA A 117 -3.97 -2.20 7.89
N ALA A 118 -4.39 -1.50 8.95
CA ALA A 118 -5.78 -1.47 9.40
C ALA A 118 -6.74 -0.85 8.36
N LYS A 119 -6.26 0.08 7.53
CA LYS A 119 -7.03 0.72 6.46
C LYS A 119 -7.03 -0.09 5.17
N LEU A 120 -5.98 -0.87 4.92
CA LEU A 120 -5.89 -1.78 3.77
C LEU A 120 -6.79 -3.01 3.95
N ALA A 121 -6.94 -3.47 5.19
CA ALA A 121 -7.81 -4.59 5.53
C ALA A 121 -9.17 -4.43 4.85
N PRO A 122 -9.67 -5.46 4.14
CA PRO A 122 -10.96 -5.38 3.48
C PRO A 122 -12.00 -5.00 4.52
N THR A 123 -12.82 -3.99 4.22
CA THR A 123 -13.97 -3.52 5.02
C THR A 123 -15.06 -4.58 4.99
N GLY A 124 -14.77 -5.76 5.54
CA GLY A 124 -15.56 -6.96 5.37
C GLY A 124 -16.27 -7.36 6.66
N LYS A 125 -17.42 -6.74 6.96
CA LYS A 125 -18.56 -7.45 7.57
C LYS A 125 -19.92 -6.74 7.40
N ARG A 126 -20.54 -6.85 6.21
CA ARG A 126 -21.96 -7.30 5.99
C ARG A 126 -22.38 -7.16 4.52
N ALA A 127 -22.43 -8.28 3.82
CA ALA A 127 -23.49 -8.62 2.88
C ALA A 127 -23.59 -10.14 2.82
N ALA A 128 -23.96 -10.73 3.96
CA ALA A 128 -24.73 -11.96 3.97
C ALA A 128 -26.15 -11.51 4.33
N ALA A 129 -26.99 -11.38 3.30
CA ALA A 129 -28.45 -11.37 3.35
C ALA A 129 -28.94 -11.69 1.93
#